data_AF-A0A3L6Q8P2-F1
#
_entry.id   AF-A0A3L6Q8P2-F1
#
_cell.length_a   1.000
_cell.length_b   1.000
_cell.length_c   1.000
_cell.angle_alpha   90.00
_cell.angle_beta   90.00
_cell.angle_gamma   90.00
#
_symmetry.space_group_name_H-M   'P 1'
#
loop_
_entity.id
_entity.type
_entity.pdbx_description
1 polymer ?
#
loop_
_entity_poly.entity_id
_entity_poly.type
_entity_poly.pdbx_seq_one_letter_code
_entity_poly.pdbx_strand_id
1 'polypeptide(L)'
;MESDPNTSPAGGTATAAAGPSSSLVFLGTGCSTALPDTRCLIRPSTPPCAVCSTALSLPPDRNPNYRLNSSLLIDYCHDDGTHKYILIDIGKTFREQVLRWFVHHSVPSIDSIILTHEHADAVLGLNEVWIVQPGNGRHIEPIPIFLTQFTKDSRRPRRRSEHAAAAMSGRRKTREPKEENVTLGPTVREGEYVFGVAHIFASFNDTFIHITDLSGRETLVRITGGMKVKADRDESSPYAAMLAAQDVAQRCKELGITALHIKLRATGGNKTKTPGPGAQSALRALARSGMKIGRIEDVTPVPTDSTRRKGGRRGRRL
;
A
#
# COMPACT_ATOMS: atom_id res chain seq x y z
N MET A 1 -28.53 -60.94 -6.05
CA MET A 1 -28.10 -61.91 -7.07
C MET A 1 -28.00 -61.17 -8.39
N GLU A 2 -27.25 -60.07 -8.48
CA GLU A 2 -25.77 -59.95 -8.53
C GLU A 2 -25.14 -60.69 -9.72
N SER A 3 -24.58 -59.92 -10.64
CA SER A 3 -23.28 -60.19 -11.26
C SER A 3 -22.70 -58.88 -11.82
N ASP A 4 -21.42 -58.70 -11.54
CA ASP A 4 -20.63 -57.47 -11.64
C ASP A 4 -20.26 -57.04 -13.07
N PRO A 5 -20.01 -55.73 -13.29
CA PRO A 5 -19.29 -55.23 -14.45
C PRO A 5 -17.80 -55.01 -14.11
N ASN A 6 -16.93 -55.88 -14.63
CA ASN A 6 -15.48 -55.66 -14.59
C ASN A 6 -14.90 -55.78 -16.01
N THR A 7 -14.82 -54.66 -16.74
CA THR A 7 -13.87 -54.48 -17.86
C THR A 7 -13.71 -52.99 -18.14
N SER A 8 -12.55 -52.42 -17.81
CA SER A 8 -12.07 -51.14 -18.36
C SER A 8 -10.80 -51.41 -19.17
N PRO A 9 -10.61 -50.83 -20.36
CA PRO A 9 -9.44 -51.08 -21.19
C PRO A 9 -8.23 -50.27 -20.72
N ALA A 10 -7.06 -50.87 -20.93
CA ALA A 10 -5.75 -50.33 -20.63
C ALA A 10 -5.43 -49.04 -21.40
N GLY A 11 -4.84 -48.08 -20.70
CA GLY A 11 -4.10 -46.95 -21.25
C GLY A 11 -2.83 -46.77 -20.45
N GLY A 12 -1.82 -47.61 -20.71
CA GLY A 12 -0.51 -47.50 -20.10
C GLY A 12 0.27 -46.34 -20.70
N THR A 13 0.70 -45.41 -19.85
CA THR A 13 1.95 -44.69 -20.07
C THR A 13 2.80 -44.88 -18.84
N ALA A 14 3.86 -45.65 -19.01
CA ALA A 14 4.91 -45.85 -18.03
C ALA A 14 5.50 -44.50 -17.60
N THR A 15 5.43 -44.19 -16.31
CA THR A 15 6.37 -43.25 -15.70
C THR A 15 7.38 -44.10 -14.95
N ALA A 16 8.58 -44.18 -15.53
CA ALA A 16 9.78 -44.61 -14.86
C ALA A 16 9.84 -43.98 -13.47
N ALA A 17 10.09 -44.78 -12.44
CA ALA A 17 10.45 -44.30 -11.13
C ALA A 17 11.80 -43.58 -11.26
N ALA A 18 11.75 -42.29 -11.61
CA ALA A 18 12.91 -41.41 -11.57
C ALA A 18 13.36 -41.33 -10.12
N GLY A 19 14.65 -41.51 -9.88
CA GLY A 19 15.24 -41.28 -8.56
C GLY A 19 14.97 -39.86 -8.05
N PRO A 20 15.28 -39.57 -6.77
CA PRO A 20 15.14 -38.24 -6.18
C PRO A 20 15.81 -37.20 -7.09
N SER A 21 15.00 -36.41 -7.80
CA SER A 21 15.47 -35.46 -8.80
C SER A 21 14.81 -34.12 -8.55
N SER A 22 15.60 -33.06 -8.71
CA SER A 22 15.10 -31.70 -8.57
C SER A 22 14.32 -31.31 -9.83
N SER A 23 13.21 -30.60 -9.67
CA SER A 23 12.36 -30.15 -10.76
C SER A 23 12.11 -28.65 -10.72
N LEU A 24 11.82 -28.08 -11.89
CA LEU A 24 11.52 -26.67 -12.08
C LEU A 24 10.13 -26.52 -12.69
N VAL A 25 9.21 -25.86 -11.98
CA VAL A 25 7.81 -25.73 -12.39
C VAL A 25 7.47 -24.26 -12.59
N PHE A 26 7.11 -23.89 -13.83
CA PHE A 26 6.64 -22.55 -14.14
C PHE A 26 5.17 -22.41 -13.73
N LEU A 27 4.92 -21.68 -12.64
CA LEU A 27 3.56 -21.43 -12.13
C LEU A 27 2.80 -20.39 -12.98
N GLY A 28 3.55 -19.53 -13.67
CA GLY A 28 2.99 -18.60 -14.64
C GLY A 28 4.05 -18.02 -15.55
N THR A 29 3.63 -17.59 -16.73
CA THR A 29 4.46 -17.03 -17.80
C THR A 29 3.83 -15.77 -18.42
N GLY A 30 2.88 -15.16 -17.71
CA GLY A 30 2.14 -13.98 -18.13
C GLY A 30 2.78 -12.67 -17.67
N CYS A 31 2.34 -11.56 -18.25
CA CYS A 31 2.80 -10.22 -17.88
C CYS A 31 2.25 -9.79 -16.51
N SER A 32 2.62 -8.59 -16.04
CA SER A 32 2.20 -8.08 -14.72
C SER A 32 0.68 -7.98 -14.53
N THR A 33 -0.08 -7.86 -15.61
CA THR A 33 -1.55 -7.86 -15.59
C THR A 33 -2.17 -9.26 -15.53
N ALA A 34 -1.40 -10.31 -15.84
CA ALA A 34 -1.86 -11.65 -16.21
C ALA A 34 -2.78 -11.65 -17.46
N LEU A 35 -2.97 -12.81 -18.07
CA LEU A 35 -3.88 -13.03 -19.19
C LEU A 35 -4.95 -14.05 -18.81
N PRO A 36 -6.23 -13.80 -19.15
CA PRO A 36 -6.73 -12.66 -19.92
C PRO A 36 -6.70 -11.34 -19.15
N ASP A 37 -6.40 -10.23 -19.85
CA ASP A 37 -6.52 -8.91 -19.24
C ASP A 37 -8.01 -8.57 -19.08
N THR A 38 -8.44 -8.42 -17.83
CA THR A 38 -9.82 -8.03 -17.47
C THR A 38 -10.29 -6.77 -18.20
N ARG A 39 -9.39 -5.82 -18.49
CA ARG A 39 -9.75 -4.61 -19.23
C ARG A 39 -10.13 -4.92 -20.67
N CYS A 40 -9.41 -5.84 -21.32
CA CYS A 40 -9.73 -6.30 -22.68
C CYS A 40 -11.07 -7.03 -22.75
N LEU A 41 -11.47 -7.72 -21.67
CA LEU A 41 -12.76 -8.42 -21.61
C LEU A 41 -13.94 -7.47 -21.32
N ILE A 42 -13.77 -6.50 -20.42
CA ILE A 42 -14.83 -5.55 -20.05
C ILE A 42 -15.03 -4.48 -21.13
N ARG A 43 -13.96 -4.12 -21.86
CA ARG A 43 -13.99 -3.13 -22.95
C ARG A 43 -13.23 -3.69 -24.17
N PRO A 44 -13.88 -4.54 -24.98
CA PRO A 44 -13.24 -5.13 -26.14
C PRO A 44 -12.90 -4.06 -27.18
N SER A 45 -11.68 -4.15 -27.72
CA SER A 45 -11.25 -3.37 -28.89
C SER A 45 -11.97 -3.85 -30.16
N THR A 46 -11.97 -3.03 -31.21
CA THR A 46 -12.43 -3.42 -32.55
C THR A 46 -11.25 -3.42 -33.52
N PRO A 47 -10.71 -4.60 -33.92
CA PRO A 47 -11.16 -5.97 -33.59
C PRO A 47 -10.81 -6.42 -32.15
N PRO A 48 -11.53 -7.42 -31.60
CA PRO A 48 -11.29 -7.91 -30.24
C PRO A 48 -9.94 -8.63 -30.13
N CYS A 49 -9.31 -8.56 -28.96
CA CYS A 49 -8.06 -9.24 -28.69
C CYS A 49 -8.26 -10.78 -28.72
N ALA A 50 -7.73 -11.43 -29.77
CA ALA A 50 -7.87 -12.87 -29.98
C ALA A 50 -7.36 -13.71 -28.78
N VAL A 51 -6.26 -13.29 -28.15
CA VAL A 51 -5.67 -14.01 -27.01
C VAL A 51 -6.61 -13.98 -25.81
N CYS A 52 -7.15 -12.80 -25.46
CA CYS A 52 -8.04 -12.67 -24.29
C CYS A 52 -9.39 -13.35 -24.54
N SER A 53 -9.93 -13.29 -25.76
CA SER A 53 -11.19 -13.98 -26.09
C SER A 53 -11.05 -15.51 -26.04
N THR A 54 -9.95 -16.05 -26.55
CA THR A 54 -9.69 -17.50 -26.54
C THR A 54 -9.25 -17.99 -25.15
N ALA A 55 -8.77 -17.12 -24.27
CA ALA A 55 -8.49 -17.49 -22.88
C ALA A 55 -9.74 -17.93 -22.09
N LEU A 56 -10.95 -17.60 -22.57
CA LEU A 56 -12.21 -18.02 -21.94
C LEU A 56 -12.84 -19.27 -22.58
N SER A 57 -12.32 -19.76 -23.72
CA SER A 57 -12.96 -20.87 -24.45
C SER A 57 -12.68 -22.25 -23.83
N LEU A 58 -11.61 -22.36 -23.03
CA LEU A 58 -11.20 -23.59 -22.37
C LEU A 58 -10.96 -23.30 -20.88
N PRO A 59 -11.17 -24.30 -20.00
CA PRO A 59 -10.86 -24.17 -18.60
C PRO A 59 -9.37 -23.80 -18.40
N PRO A 60 -9.05 -22.97 -17.38
CA PRO A 60 -7.71 -22.42 -17.17
C PRO A 60 -6.60 -23.46 -17.29
N ASP A 61 -6.79 -24.64 -16.68
CA ASP A 61 -5.80 -25.72 -16.62
C ASP A 61 -5.33 -26.21 -17.99
N ARG A 62 -6.23 -26.23 -18.98
CA ARG A 62 -5.97 -26.71 -20.34
C ARG A 62 -5.75 -25.57 -21.34
N ASN A 63 -5.83 -24.32 -20.89
CA ASN A 63 -5.79 -23.17 -21.77
C ASN A 63 -4.41 -22.50 -21.78
N PRO A 64 -3.66 -22.56 -22.90
CA PRO A 64 -2.34 -21.91 -23.00
C PRO A 64 -2.42 -20.37 -23.07
N ASN A 65 -3.60 -19.83 -23.38
CA ASN A 65 -3.83 -18.38 -23.39
C ASN A 65 -4.21 -17.83 -22.01
N TYR A 66 -4.48 -18.71 -21.05
CA TYR A 66 -4.73 -18.35 -19.66
C TYR A 66 -3.40 -18.39 -18.88
N ARG A 67 -2.75 -17.23 -18.77
CA ARG A 67 -1.40 -17.09 -18.23
C ARG A 67 -1.40 -16.25 -16.96
N LEU A 68 -1.06 -16.90 -15.86
CA LEU A 68 -0.88 -16.29 -14.55
C LEU A 68 0.39 -15.42 -14.51
N ASN A 69 0.57 -14.61 -13.47
CA ASN A 69 1.79 -13.82 -13.31
C ASN A 69 3.04 -14.70 -13.34
N SER A 70 4.13 -14.18 -13.90
CA SER A 70 5.44 -14.84 -13.89
C SER A 70 5.83 -15.27 -12.48
N SER A 71 5.98 -16.57 -12.27
CA SER A 71 6.36 -17.18 -10.99
C SER A 71 6.91 -18.57 -11.25
N LEU A 72 7.85 -19.00 -10.41
CA LEU A 72 8.63 -20.20 -10.61
C LEU A 72 8.76 -20.95 -9.28
N LEU A 73 8.43 -22.24 -9.29
CA LEU A 73 8.64 -23.14 -8.17
C LEU A 73 9.83 -24.04 -8.46
N ILE A 74 10.80 -24.04 -7.55
CA ILE A 74 11.91 -24.98 -7.54
C ILE A 74 11.57 -26.04 -6.51
N ASP A 75 11.45 -27.28 -6.98
CA ASP A 75 11.42 -28.46 -6.13
C ASP A 75 12.84 -29.02 -6.09
N TYR A 76 13.55 -28.75 -5.00
CA TYR A 76 14.92 -29.16 -4.81
C TYR A 76 14.98 -30.43 -3.97
N CYS A 77 15.46 -31.52 -4.56
CA CYS A 77 15.70 -32.75 -3.81
C CYS A 77 17.10 -32.72 -3.19
N HIS A 78 17.15 -32.85 -1.87
CA HIS A 78 18.39 -33.01 -1.11
C HIS A 78 18.93 -34.45 -1.25
N ASP A 79 20.22 -34.63 -0.94
CA ASP A 79 20.90 -35.93 -0.96
C ASP A 79 20.25 -36.96 0.00
N ASP A 80 19.56 -36.47 1.02
CA ASP A 80 18.82 -37.28 2.01
C ASP A 80 17.42 -37.70 1.52
N GLY A 81 17.05 -37.40 0.27
CA GLY A 81 15.73 -37.67 -0.31
C GLY A 81 14.63 -36.74 0.18
N THR A 82 14.97 -35.68 0.93
CA THR A 82 14.02 -34.65 1.37
C THR A 82 13.84 -33.59 0.29
N HIS A 83 12.60 -33.22 0.01
CA HIS A 83 12.27 -32.18 -0.96
C HIS A 83 12.10 -30.84 -0.26
N LYS A 84 12.71 -29.79 -0.83
CA LYS A 84 12.54 -28.39 -0.41
C LYS A 84 11.93 -27.58 -1.54
N TYR A 85 10.91 -26.83 -1.20
CA TYR A 85 10.14 -26.04 -2.15
C TYR A 85 10.50 -24.55 -2.02
N ILE A 86 11.16 -24.03 -3.03
CA ILE A 86 11.58 -22.63 -3.11
C ILE A 86 10.70 -21.94 -4.15
N LEU A 87 9.94 -20.94 -3.71
CA LEU A 87 9.05 -20.18 -4.59
C LEU A 87 9.69 -18.84 -4.99
N ILE A 88 9.75 -18.55 -6.29
CA ILE A 88 10.22 -17.28 -6.84
C ILE A 88 9.03 -16.47 -7.31
N ASP A 89 8.91 -15.27 -6.75
CA ASP A 89 7.85 -14.27 -6.97
C ASP A 89 6.44 -14.75 -6.64
N ILE A 90 5.71 -13.92 -5.89
CA ILE A 90 4.35 -14.20 -5.41
C ILE A 90 3.42 -13.07 -5.82
N GLY A 91 2.97 -13.13 -7.07
CA GLY A 91 2.06 -12.16 -7.63
C GLY A 91 0.64 -12.23 -7.08
N LYS A 92 -0.19 -11.29 -7.50
CA LYS A 92 -1.64 -11.23 -7.20
C LYS A 92 -2.44 -12.46 -7.64
N THR A 93 -1.91 -13.30 -8.54
CA THR A 93 -2.55 -14.55 -8.99
C THR A 93 -2.14 -15.76 -8.17
N PHE A 94 -1.49 -15.59 -7.01
CA PHE A 94 -0.91 -16.70 -6.25
C PHE A 94 -1.92 -17.77 -5.85
N ARG A 95 -3.07 -17.41 -5.28
CA ARG A 95 -4.12 -18.39 -4.96
C ARG A 95 -4.52 -19.26 -6.16
N GLU A 96 -4.58 -18.70 -7.36
CA GLU A 96 -4.90 -19.45 -8.56
C GLU A 96 -3.75 -20.36 -9.01
N GLN A 97 -2.50 -19.93 -8.85
CA GLN A 97 -1.32 -20.76 -9.08
C GLN A 97 -1.30 -21.98 -8.16
N VAL A 98 -1.68 -21.81 -6.88
CA VAL A 98 -1.79 -22.91 -5.92
C VAL A 98 -2.86 -23.91 -6.36
N LEU A 99 -4.08 -23.44 -6.66
CA LEU A 99 -5.16 -24.34 -7.09
C LEU A 99 -4.81 -25.12 -8.36
N ARG A 100 -4.14 -24.47 -9.32
CA ARG A 100 -3.81 -25.07 -10.61
C ARG A 100 -2.60 -25.99 -10.57
N TRP A 101 -1.51 -25.56 -9.92
CA TRP A 101 -0.22 -26.26 -10.03
C TRP A 101 0.18 -26.99 -8.76
N PHE A 102 -0.10 -26.45 -7.56
CA PHE A 102 0.29 -27.13 -6.32
C PHE A 102 -0.52 -28.40 -6.12
N VAL A 103 -1.81 -28.36 -6.45
CA VAL A 103 -2.68 -29.56 -6.45
C VAL A 103 -2.20 -30.57 -7.51
N HIS A 104 -1.83 -30.09 -8.71
CA HIS A 104 -1.41 -30.97 -9.80
C HIS A 104 -0.06 -31.66 -9.51
N HIS A 105 0.90 -30.93 -8.96
CA HIS A 105 2.24 -31.42 -8.62
C HIS A 105 2.34 -31.97 -7.19
N SER A 106 1.22 -32.06 -6.46
CA SER A 106 1.15 -32.56 -5.08
C SER A 106 2.16 -31.89 -4.14
N VAL A 107 2.31 -30.57 -4.23
CA VAL A 107 3.24 -29.78 -3.41
C VAL A 107 2.64 -29.58 -2.02
N PRO A 108 3.26 -30.10 -0.94
CA PRO A 108 2.68 -30.09 0.40
C PRO A 108 2.79 -28.73 1.10
N SER A 109 3.89 -28.00 0.89
CA SER A 109 4.19 -26.74 1.56
C SER A 109 5.30 -25.96 0.86
N ILE A 110 5.53 -24.72 1.28
CA ILE A 110 6.65 -23.89 0.82
C ILE A 110 7.64 -23.66 1.97
N ASP A 111 8.92 -23.89 1.69
CA ASP A 111 10.00 -23.70 2.67
C ASP A 111 10.58 -22.29 2.63
N SER A 112 10.68 -21.69 1.45
CA SER A 112 11.26 -20.35 1.29
C SER A 112 10.74 -19.61 0.08
N ILE A 113 10.81 -18.29 0.14
CA ILE A 113 10.34 -17.40 -0.92
C ILE A 113 11.47 -16.48 -1.34
N ILE A 114 11.67 -16.33 -2.64
CA ILE A 114 12.59 -15.38 -3.24
C ILE A 114 11.77 -14.34 -4.01
N LEU A 115 11.97 -13.06 -3.71
CA LEU A 115 11.31 -11.97 -4.44
C LEU A 115 12.34 -11.24 -5.28
N THR A 116 12.10 -11.19 -6.59
CA THR A 116 13.08 -10.67 -7.55
C THR A 116 13.07 -9.15 -7.62
N HIS A 117 11.88 -8.53 -7.59
CA HIS A 117 11.71 -7.09 -7.76
C HIS A 117 10.43 -6.59 -7.06
N GLU A 118 10.24 -5.27 -6.98
CA GLU A 118 9.24 -4.59 -6.13
C GLU A 118 7.86 -4.33 -6.73
N HIS A 119 7.47 -5.01 -7.79
CA HIS A 119 6.18 -4.76 -8.45
C HIS A 119 5.06 -5.67 -7.94
N ALA A 120 3.83 -5.28 -8.28
CA ALA A 120 2.59 -5.90 -7.82
C ALA A 120 2.48 -7.40 -8.19
N ASP A 121 2.99 -7.74 -9.36
CA ASP A 121 3.09 -9.08 -9.93
C ASP A 121 4.13 -9.98 -9.26
N ALA A 122 4.97 -9.42 -8.38
CA ALA A 122 5.93 -10.18 -7.59
C ALA A 122 5.59 -10.27 -6.09
N VAL A 123 4.70 -9.44 -5.53
CA VAL A 123 4.38 -9.50 -4.07
C VAL A 123 2.95 -9.49 -3.62
N LEU A 124 1.99 -9.06 -4.42
CA LEU A 124 0.66 -8.84 -3.85
C LEU A 124 -0.01 -10.15 -3.37
N GLY A 125 0.53 -11.31 -3.72
CA GLY A 125 0.09 -12.60 -3.17
C GLY A 125 0.72 -12.98 -1.83
N LEU A 126 1.62 -12.18 -1.24
CA LEU A 126 2.20 -12.46 0.08
C LEU A 126 1.15 -12.64 1.18
N ASN A 127 0.01 -11.94 1.07
CA ASN A 127 -1.11 -12.07 2.01
C ASN A 127 -1.80 -13.44 1.97
N GLU A 128 -1.56 -14.24 0.93
CA GLU A 128 -2.19 -15.54 0.69
C GLU A 128 -1.25 -16.72 0.99
N VAL A 129 0.02 -16.45 1.35
CA VAL A 129 1.04 -17.48 1.62
C VAL A 129 0.65 -18.42 2.77
N TRP A 130 -0.17 -17.96 3.71
CA TRP A 130 -0.67 -18.79 4.81
C TRP A 130 -1.45 -20.02 4.35
N ILE A 131 -1.97 -20.03 3.11
CA ILE A 131 -2.73 -21.15 2.54
C ILE A 131 -1.85 -22.39 2.35
N VAL A 132 -0.56 -22.20 2.10
CA VAL A 132 0.40 -23.26 1.76
C VAL A 132 1.39 -23.55 2.89
N GLN A 133 1.16 -22.99 4.08
CA GLN A 133 1.99 -23.24 5.25
C GLN A 133 1.39 -24.37 6.09
N PRO A 134 2.22 -25.31 6.58
CA PRO A 134 1.77 -26.29 7.56
C PRO A 134 1.47 -25.54 8.87
N GLY A 135 0.23 -25.58 9.36
CA GLY A 135 -0.15 -24.85 10.57
C GLY A 135 -1.44 -25.36 11.21
N ASN A 136 -1.40 -25.57 12.53
CA ASN A 136 -2.56 -25.99 13.34
C ASN A 136 -3.45 -24.80 13.74
N GLY A 137 -3.83 -23.96 12.78
CA GLY A 137 -4.79 -22.84 12.92
C GLY A 137 -4.42 -21.70 13.88
N ARG A 138 -3.45 -21.88 14.79
CA ARG A 138 -3.01 -20.90 15.80
C ARG A 138 -1.50 -20.62 15.77
N HIS A 139 -0.70 -21.53 15.23
CA HIS A 139 0.73 -21.37 15.05
C HIS A 139 1.08 -21.64 13.59
N ILE A 140 1.56 -20.59 12.92
CA ILE A 140 2.06 -20.62 11.55
C ILE A 140 3.57 -20.42 11.66
N GLU A 141 4.36 -21.37 11.15
CA GLU A 141 5.81 -21.22 11.13
C GLU A 141 6.22 -20.08 10.18
N PRO A 142 7.15 -19.20 10.58
CA PRO A 142 7.57 -18.10 9.72
C PRO A 142 8.33 -18.64 8.49
N ILE A 143 7.86 -18.31 7.28
CA ILE A 143 8.60 -18.60 6.05
C ILE A 143 9.72 -17.57 5.87
N PRO A 144 10.97 -17.98 5.65
CA PRO A 144 12.05 -17.09 5.23
C PRO A 144 11.78 -16.50 3.85
N ILE A 145 11.82 -15.17 3.76
CA ILE A 145 11.70 -14.42 2.51
C ILE A 145 13.04 -13.76 2.18
N PHE A 146 13.61 -14.12 1.04
CA PHE A 146 14.84 -13.58 0.49
C PHE A 146 14.52 -12.54 -0.59
N LEU A 147 15.18 -11.40 -0.52
CA LEU A 147 14.98 -10.29 -1.45
C LEU A 147 16.18 -9.35 -1.37
N THR A 148 16.42 -8.59 -2.44
CA THR A 148 17.52 -7.61 -2.47
C THR A 148 17.24 -6.47 -1.49
N GLN A 149 18.30 -5.81 -1.01
CA GLN A 149 18.17 -4.67 -0.11
C GLN A 149 17.31 -3.55 -0.73
N PHE A 150 17.45 -3.32 -2.05
CA PHE A 150 16.61 -2.39 -2.81
C PHE A 150 15.11 -2.73 -2.70
N THR A 151 14.74 -3.97 -3.02
CA THR A 151 13.35 -4.47 -2.91
C THR A 151 12.84 -4.46 -1.45
N LYS A 152 13.74 -4.57 -0.47
CA LYS A 152 13.40 -4.50 0.96
C LYS A 152 12.97 -3.10 1.34
N ASP A 153 13.73 -2.11 0.88
CA ASP A 153 13.58 -0.73 1.29
C ASP A 153 12.37 -0.07 0.60
N SER A 154 12.04 -0.50 -0.61
CA SER A 154 10.80 -0.09 -1.30
C SER A 154 9.54 -0.68 -0.69
N ARG A 155 9.62 -1.90 -0.14
CA ARG A 155 8.48 -2.63 0.45
C ARG A 155 8.35 -2.48 1.95
N ARG A 156 9.36 -1.92 2.63
CA ARG A 156 9.20 -1.49 4.01
C ARG A 156 8.00 -0.54 4.03
N PRO A 157 6.93 -0.83 4.79
CA PRO A 157 5.90 0.16 5.00
C PRO A 157 6.63 1.40 5.51
N ARG A 158 6.45 2.55 4.81
CA ARG A 158 6.94 3.84 5.30
C ARG A 158 6.50 3.91 6.75
N ARG A 159 7.45 3.75 7.68
CA ARG A 159 7.14 3.58 9.10
C ARG A 159 6.21 4.73 9.46
N ARG A 160 4.94 4.41 9.78
CA ARG A 160 4.20 5.26 10.72
C ARG A 160 5.15 5.38 11.90
N SER A 161 5.47 6.61 12.26
CA SER A 161 6.30 6.96 13.40
C SER A 161 5.84 6.19 14.65
N GLU A 162 6.47 5.05 14.91
CA GLU A 162 6.34 4.32 16.16
C GLU A 162 7.25 5.01 17.18
N HIS A 163 6.70 6.03 17.82
CA HIS A 163 7.14 6.42 19.15
C HIS A 163 6.21 5.74 20.15
N ALA A 164 6.70 4.68 20.79
CA ALA A 164 6.62 4.43 22.24
C ALA A 164 6.72 2.94 22.56
N ALA A 165 7.86 2.51 23.08
CA ALA A 165 7.98 1.74 24.33
C ALA A 165 9.45 1.32 24.50
N ALA A 166 10.21 2.15 25.21
CA ALA A 166 11.50 1.75 25.76
C ALA A 166 11.24 0.83 26.96
N ALA A 167 11.80 -0.38 26.93
CA ALA A 167 12.00 -1.20 28.12
C ALA A 167 13.40 -1.85 28.06
N MET A 168 14.25 -1.34 28.96
CA MET A 168 15.49 -1.86 29.53
C MET A 168 16.07 -3.19 28.99
N SER A 169 17.28 -3.13 28.46
CA SER A 169 18.36 -4.10 28.73
C SER A 169 19.68 -3.57 28.14
N GLY A 170 20.71 -3.43 28.98
CA GLY A 170 21.99 -2.87 28.57
C GLY A 170 22.99 -3.93 28.07
N ARG A 171 23.68 -3.65 26.96
CA ARG A 171 25.16 -3.69 26.85
C ARG A 171 25.65 -3.42 25.42
N ARG A 172 26.79 -2.71 25.37
CA ARG A 172 27.78 -2.50 24.29
C ARG A 172 27.39 -1.64 23.07
N LYS A 173 28.05 -0.47 22.98
CA LYS A 173 28.10 0.43 21.82
C LYS A 173 28.78 -0.26 20.63
N THR A 174 28.03 -0.56 19.59
CA THR A 174 28.52 -0.71 18.23
C THR A 174 28.12 0.55 17.47
N ARG A 175 29.07 1.22 16.80
CA ARG A 175 28.77 2.39 15.95
C ARG A 175 27.93 1.93 14.77
N GLU A 176 26.67 2.35 14.71
CA GLU A 176 25.81 2.15 13.54
C GLU A 176 26.30 3.01 12.36
N PRO A 177 26.31 2.47 11.12
CA PRO A 177 26.61 3.25 9.92
C PRO A 177 25.49 4.27 9.69
N LYS A 178 25.87 5.52 9.37
CA LYS A 178 24.92 6.60 9.06
C LYS A 178 24.18 6.23 7.77
N GLU A 179 22.87 6.01 7.84
CA GLU A 179 22.00 5.93 6.67
C GLU A 179 22.06 7.28 5.92
N GLU A 180 22.55 7.26 4.68
CA GLU A 180 22.46 8.41 3.78
C GLU A 180 21.00 8.57 3.35
N ASN A 181 20.33 9.60 3.88
CA ASN A 181 18.98 9.97 3.44
C ASN A 181 19.02 10.45 1.99
N VAL A 182 18.65 9.57 1.05
CA VAL A 182 18.37 9.94 -0.34
C VAL A 182 17.26 10.99 -0.33
N THR A 183 17.62 12.24 -0.59
CA THR A 183 16.70 13.37 -0.51
C THR A 183 15.99 13.53 -1.84
N LEU A 184 14.76 13.03 -1.94
CA LEU A 184 13.89 13.21 -3.11
C LEU A 184 13.23 14.59 -3.00
N GLY A 185 13.81 15.59 -3.65
CA GLY A 185 13.29 16.95 -3.67
C GLY A 185 13.72 17.72 -4.93
N PRO A 186 13.04 18.83 -5.26
CA PRO A 186 13.43 19.67 -6.39
C PRO A 186 14.85 20.22 -6.19
N THR A 187 15.64 20.24 -7.25
CA THR A 187 17.00 20.78 -7.25
C THR A 187 16.91 22.31 -7.31
N VAL A 188 16.98 22.96 -6.15
CA VAL A 188 16.95 24.42 -6.03
C VAL A 188 18.35 25.00 -5.83
N ARG A 189 18.55 26.22 -6.33
CA ARG A 189 19.77 27.00 -6.09
C ARG A 189 19.81 27.49 -4.66
N GLU A 190 21.01 27.71 -4.14
CA GLU A 190 21.19 28.24 -2.78
C GLU A 190 20.50 29.60 -2.65
N GLY A 191 19.61 29.73 -1.65
CA GLY A 191 18.85 30.96 -1.37
C GLY A 191 17.46 31.03 -2.02
N GLU A 192 17.10 30.10 -2.92
CA GLU A 192 15.75 30.01 -3.47
C GLU A 192 14.84 29.17 -2.57
N TYR A 193 13.59 29.61 -2.44
CA TYR A 193 12.58 28.88 -1.67
C TYR A 193 11.64 28.12 -2.58
N VAL A 194 11.43 26.85 -2.26
CA VAL A 194 10.37 26.02 -2.86
C VAL A 194 9.06 26.33 -2.12
N PHE A 195 8.11 26.93 -2.84
CA PHE A 195 6.82 27.31 -2.30
C PHE A 195 5.78 26.19 -2.46
N GLY A 196 5.09 25.88 -1.37
CA GLY A 196 3.81 25.14 -1.38
C GLY A 196 2.65 26.01 -0.89
N VAL A 197 1.44 25.48 -0.91
CA VAL A 197 0.25 26.15 -0.37
C VAL A 197 -0.29 25.35 0.81
N ALA A 198 -0.33 25.97 1.98
CA ALA A 198 -0.95 25.45 3.19
C ALA A 198 -2.41 25.90 3.29
N HIS A 199 -3.31 24.98 2.98
CA HIS A 199 -4.74 25.10 3.22
C HIS A 199 -5.04 24.75 4.68
N ILE A 200 -5.25 25.77 5.51
CA ILE A 200 -5.62 25.60 6.91
C ILE A 200 -7.14 25.74 7.02
N PHE A 201 -7.83 24.61 7.14
CA PHE A 201 -9.28 24.62 7.40
C PHE A 201 -9.53 24.49 8.89
N ALA A 202 -10.00 25.58 9.52
CA ALA A 202 -10.25 25.65 10.94
C ALA A 202 -11.76 25.74 11.20
N SER A 203 -12.37 24.63 11.61
CA SER A 203 -13.74 24.59 12.08
C SER A 203 -13.80 24.54 13.61
N PHE A 204 -15.00 24.60 14.19
CA PHE A 204 -15.19 24.45 15.63
C PHE A 204 -15.09 22.99 16.10
N ASN A 205 -15.14 22.02 15.19
CA ASN A 205 -15.10 20.60 15.52
C ASN A 205 -13.72 19.98 15.24
N ASP A 206 -13.07 20.38 14.15
CA ASP A 206 -11.74 19.87 13.78
C ASP A 206 -10.94 20.91 12.99
N THR A 207 -9.63 20.69 12.90
CA THR A 207 -8.64 21.53 12.23
C THR A 207 -7.85 20.69 11.23
N PHE A 208 -7.80 21.13 9.99
CA PHE A 208 -7.10 20.43 8.91
C PHE A 208 -5.94 21.28 8.44
N ILE A 209 -4.77 20.65 8.33
CA ILE A 209 -3.59 21.25 7.74
C ILE A 209 -3.26 20.41 6.51
N HIS A 210 -3.49 21.03 5.36
CA HIS A 210 -3.34 20.37 4.08
C HIS A 210 -2.39 21.18 3.21
N ILE A 211 -1.23 20.59 2.89
CA ILE A 211 -0.22 21.21 2.06
C ILE A 211 -0.27 20.60 0.67
N THR A 212 -0.38 21.48 -0.31
CA THR A 212 -0.44 21.17 -1.74
C THR A 212 0.67 21.91 -2.49
N ASP A 213 0.80 21.57 -3.77
CA ASP A 213 1.56 22.35 -4.72
C ASP A 213 0.91 23.72 -5.02
N LEU A 214 1.59 24.56 -5.79
CA LEU A 214 1.07 25.89 -6.17
C LEU A 214 -0.21 25.83 -7.00
N SER A 215 -0.40 24.78 -7.82
CA SER A 215 -1.65 24.60 -8.57
C SER A 215 -2.82 24.18 -7.67
N GLY A 216 -2.54 23.65 -6.48
CA GLY A 216 -3.52 23.14 -5.54
C GLY A 216 -4.14 21.80 -5.96
N ARG A 217 -3.61 21.13 -6.99
CA ARG A 217 -4.13 19.85 -7.48
C ARG A 217 -3.48 18.66 -6.79
N GLU A 218 -2.17 18.74 -6.54
CA GLU A 218 -1.41 17.63 -5.96
C GLU A 218 -1.22 17.86 -4.47
N THR A 219 -1.52 16.81 -3.69
CA THR A 219 -1.48 16.85 -2.23
C THR A 219 -0.17 16.29 -1.74
N LEU A 220 0.63 17.11 -1.05
CA LEU A 220 1.93 16.70 -0.52
C LEU A 220 1.75 16.04 0.84
N VAL A 221 1.05 16.72 1.75
CA VAL A 221 0.80 16.23 3.11
C VAL A 221 -0.56 16.70 3.60
N ARG A 222 -1.33 15.80 4.21
CA ARG A 222 -2.59 16.14 4.89
C ARG A 222 -2.65 15.48 6.26
N ILE A 223 -2.77 16.29 7.31
CA ILE A 223 -2.95 15.83 8.69
C ILE A 223 -4.00 16.71 9.36
N THR A 224 -4.85 16.09 10.19
CA THR A 224 -5.88 16.80 10.96
C THR A 224 -5.59 16.77 12.46
N GLY A 225 -6.25 17.64 13.22
CA GLY A 225 -6.18 17.67 14.68
C GLY A 225 -6.67 16.36 15.28
N GLY A 226 -7.78 15.82 14.78
CA GLY A 226 -8.32 14.51 15.21
C GLY A 226 -7.40 13.32 14.94
N MET A 227 -6.43 13.41 14.02
CA MET A 227 -5.41 12.36 13.87
C MET A 227 -4.36 12.36 14.98
N LYS A 228 -4.21 13.47 15.71
CA LYS A 228 -3.21 13.63 16.78
C LYS A 228 -3.78 13.38 18.16
N VAL A 229 -5.09 13.53 18.33
CA VAL A 229 -5.77 13.41 19.62
C VAL A 229 -6.86 12.35 19.51
N LYS A 230 -6.99 11.48 20.52
CA LYS A 230 -7.96 10.37 20.51
C LYS A 230 -9.35 10.76 21.04
N ALA A 231 -9.50 11.98 21.57
CA ALA A 231 -10.73 12.45 22.18
C ALA A 231 -11.47 13.40 21.22
N ASP A 232 -12.71 13.05 20.87
CA ASP A 232 -13.55 13.79 19.92
C ASP A 232 -13.76 15.26 20.28
N ARG A 233 -13.81 15.57 21.59
CA ARG A 233 -13.99 16.95 22.06
C ARG A 233 -12.77 17.85 21.80
N ASP A 234 -11.59 17.24 21.69
CA ASP A 234 -10.30 17.94 21.68
C ASP A 234 -9.71 18.01 20.27
N GLU A 235 -10.44 17.56 19.24
CA GLU A 235 -10.02 17.58 17.83
C GLU A 235 -9.81 19.02 17.30
N SER A 236 -10.65 19.98 17.71
CA SER A 236 -10.51 21.40 17.36
C SER A 236 -9.57 22.17 18.28
N SER A 237 -9.05 21.53 19.34
CA SER A 237 -8.24 22.21 20.33
C SER A 237 -6.99 22.84 19.71
N PRO A 238 -6.53 23.99 20.22
CA PRO A 238 -5.33 24.64 19.69
C PRO A 238 -4.08 23.76 19.83
N TYR A 239 -4.05 22.87 20.83
CA TYR A 239 -2.99 21.90 21.05
C TYR A 239 -2.96 20.82 19.96
N ALA A 240 -4.12 20.25 19.59
CA ALA A 240 -4.22 19.28 18.51
C ALA A 240 -3.71 19.88 17.17
N ALA A 241 -4.13 21.10 16.86
CA ALA A 241 -3.71 21.82 15.66
C ALA A 241 -2.20 22.11 15.64
N MET A 242 -1.60 22.39 16.80
CA MET A 242 -0.15 22.60 16.92
C MET A 242 0.64 21.31 16.61
N LEU A 243 0.22 20.18 17.19
CA LEU A 243 0.87 18.88 16.93
C LEU A 243 0.74 18.49 15.46
N ALA A 244 -0.43 18.70 14.86
CA ALA A 244 -0.64 18.43 13.44
C ALA A 244 0.29 19.30 12.56
N ALA A 245 0.47 20.58 12.91
CA ALA A 245 1.34 21.50 12.17
C ALA A 245 2.82 21.09 12.23
N GLN A 246 3.29 20.60 13.38
CA GLN A 246 4.66 20.13 13.55
C GLN A 246 4.96 18.93 12.65
N ASP A 247 4.08 17.94 12.64
CA ASP A 247 4.22 16.74 11.82
C ASP A 247 4.16 17.05 10.32
N VAL A 248 3.26 17.97 9.94
CA VAL A 248 3.17 18.44 8.56
C VAL A 248 4.46 19.13 8.13
N ALA A 249 5.00 20.02 8.97
CA ALA A 249 6.25 20.72 8.67
C ALA A 249 7.44 19.76 8.55
N GLN A 250 7.49 18.71 9.37
CA GLN A 250 8.55 17.70 9.27
C GLN A 250 8.50 16.97 7.93
N ARG A 251 7.32 16.49 7.52
CA ARG A 251 7.14 15.82 6.21
C ARG A 251 7.41 16.75 5.03
N CYS A 252 7.09 18.03 5.15
CA CYS A 252 7.41 19.01 4.10
C CYS A 252 8.90 19.22 3.92
N LYS A 253 9.69 19.19 5.01
CA LYS A 253 11.15 19.26 4.92
C LYS A 253 11.75 18.03 4.25
N GLU A 254 11.21 16.84 4.53
CA GLU A 254 11.61 15.59 3.86
C GLU A 254 11.39 15.65 2.34
N LEU A 255 10.35 16.38 1.89
CA LEU A 255 10.03 16.60 0.47
C LEU A 255 10.77 17.80 -0.15
N GLY A 256 11.61 18.52 0.62
CA GLY A 256 12.34 19.69 0.12
C GLY A 256 11.51 20.97 -0.01
N ILE A 257 10.34 21.07 0.63
CA ILE A 257 9.53 22.30 0.64
C ILE A 257 10.03 23.20 1.76
N THR A 258 10.38 24.44 1.43
CA THR A 258 10.99 25.38 2.39
C THR A 258 10.07 26.52 2.79
N ALA A 259 9.13 26.90 1.91
CA ALA A 259 8.22 28.02 2.12
C ALA A 259 6.76 27.65 1.82
N LEU A 260 5.82 28.33 2.48
CA LEU A 260 4.39 28.08 2.35
C LEU A 260 3.61 29.38 2.19
N HIS A 261 2.72 29.44 1.20
CA HIS A 261 1.60 30.37 1.17
C HIS A 261 0.46 29.82 2.01
N ILE A 262 -0.17 30.66 2.83
CA ILE A 262 -1.21 30.21 3.74
C ILE A 262 -2.56 30.66 3.20
N LYS A 263 -3.46 29.68 3.03
CA LYS A 263 -4.87 29.90 2.73
C LYS A 263 -5.69 29.46 3.94
N LEU A 264 -6.08 30.42 4.76
CA LEU A 264 -6.93 30.19 5.93
C LEU A 264 -8.39 30.05 5.47
N ARG A 265 -9.10 29.07 6.00
CA ARG A 265 -10.48 28.80 5.64
C ARG A 265 -11.32 28.46 6.87
N ALA A 266 -12.36 29.24 7.13
CA ALA A 266 -13.43 28.87 8.05
C ALA A 266 -14.50 28.02 7.35
N THR A 267 -15.51 27.57 8.09
CA THR A 267 -16.59 26.74 7.50
C THR A 267 -17.35 27.46 6.39
N GLY A 268 -17.66 28.74 6.57
CA GLY A 268 -18.26 29.62 5.57
C GLY A 268 -19.64 29.17 5.07
N GLY A 269 -20.05 29.68 3.90
CA GLY A 269 -21.37 29.46 3.32
C GLY A 269 -22.47 30.06 4.19
N ASN A 270 -23.47 29.24 4.53
CA ASN A 270 -24.55 29.60 5.47
C ASN A 270 -24.20 29.34 6.95
N LYS A 271 -22.96 28.92 7.24
CA LYS A 271 -22.45 28.66 8.60
C LYS A 271 -21.53 29.81 9.05
N THR A 272 -20.75 29.56 10.10
CA THR A 272 -19.84 30.55 10.68
C THR A 272 -18.69 30.88 9.72
N LYS A 273 -18.46 32.17 9.51
CA LYS A 273 -17.34 32.71 8.73
C LYS A 273 -16.08 32.96 9.58
N THR A 274 -16.22 32.92 10.91
CA THR A 274 -15.10 33.04 11.84
C THR A 274 -14.29 31.74 11.87
N PRO A 275 -12.96 31.78 11.71
CA PRO A 275 -12.10 30.61 11.86
C PRO A 275 -12.19 30.00 13.26
N GLY A 276 -12.06 28.68 13.34
CA GLY A 276 -12.04 27.95 14.61
C GLY A 276 -10.78 28.19 15.45
N PRO A 277 -10.76 27.70 16.70
CA PRO A 277 -9.70 27.98 17.67
C PRO A 277 -8.30 27.50 17.25
N GLY A 278 -8.18 26.43 16.46
CA GLY A 278 -6.90 25.92 15.99
C GLY A 278 -6.25 26.69 14.83
N ALA A 279 -6.90 27.70 14.27
CA ALA A 279 -6.36 28.48 13.14
C ALA A 279 -5.02 29.16 13.47
N GLN A 280 -5.01 29.93 14.57
CA GLN A 280 -3.86 30.72 14.98
C GLN A 280 -2.72 29.84 15.51
N SER A 281 -3.06 28.76 16.22
CA SER A 281 -2.04 27.85 16.75
C SER A 281 -1.33 27.07 15.64
N ALA A 282 -2.06 26.59 14.63
CA ALA A 282 -1.47 25.92 13.47
C ALA A 282 -0.50 26.84 12.70
N LEU A 283 -0.90 28.08 12.42
CA LEU A 283 -0.08 29.06 11.71
C LEU A 283 1.21 29.39 12.47
N ARG A 284 1.11 29.63 13.78
CA ARG A 284 2.27 29.88 14.64
C ARG A 284 3.18 28.66 14.75
N ALA A 285 2.61 27.46 14.77
CA ALA A 285 3.38 26.22 14.82
C ALA A 285 4.18 25.98 13.53
N LEU A 286 3.59 26.22 12.36
CA LEU A 286 4.31 26.14 11.07
C LEU A 286 5.49 27.12 11.02
N ALA A 287 5.31 28.36 11.50
CA ALA A 287 6.38 29.35 11.60
C ALA A 287 7.52 28.87 12.50
N ARG A 288 7.19 28.38 13.71
CA ARG A 288 8.18 27.90 14.68
C ARG A 288 8.91 26.65 14.21
N SER A 289 8.25 25.80 13.41
CA SER A 289 8.86 24.62 12.81
C SER A 289 9.85 24.95 11.69
N GLY A 290 10.09 26.23 11.38
CA GLY A 290 11.11 26.68 10.44
C GLY A 290 10.66 26.77 8.98
N MET A 291 9.35 26.69 8.71
CA MET A 291 8.80 26.97 7.37
C MET A 291 8.75 28.48 7.16
N LYS A 292 9.20 28.96 6.00
CA LYS A 292 9.09 30.38 5.64
C LYS A 292 7.65 30.69 5.22
N ILE A 293 7.01 31.65 5.89
CA ILE A 293 5.65 32.06 5.56
C ILE A 293 5.69 33.12 4.47
N GLY A 294 4.96 32.86 3.38
CA GLY A 294 4.72 33.83 2.31
C GLY A 294 3.43 34.62 2.55
N ARG A 295 2.58 34.69 1.51
CA ARG A 295 1.27 35.37 1.57
C ARG A 295 0.28 34.62 2.46
N ILE A 296 -0.52 35.37 3.19
CA ILE A 296 -1.62 34.86 4.01
C ILE A 296 -2.92 35.40 3.43
N GLU A 297 -3.81 34.51 3.02
CA GLU A 297 -5.10 34.83 2.41
C GLU A 297 -6.23 34.14 3.18
N ASP A 298 -7.36 34.83 3.36
CA ASP A 298 -8.60 34.21 3.82
C ASP A 298 -9.42 33.77 2.60
N VAL A 299 -9.62 32.45 2.47
CA VAL A 299 -10.40 31.82 1.40
C VAL A 299 -11.71 31.22 1.94
N THR A 300 -12.21 31.76 3.05
CA THR A 300 -13.52 31.40 3.60
C THR A 300 -14.60 31.64 2.54
N PRO A 301 -15.43 30.64 2.18
CA PRO A 301 -16.43 30.81 1.14
C PRO A 301 -17.52 31.77 1.62
N VAL A 302 -17.60 32.94 1.00
CA VAL A 302 -18.62 33.96 1.26
C VAL A 302 -19.60 33.99 0.08
N PRO A 303 -20.84 33.51 0.25
CA PRO A 303 -21.84 33.57 -0.81
C PRO A 303 -22.43 34.98 -0.94
N THR A 304 -22.78 35.40 -2.16
CA THR A 304 -23.49 36.66 -2.43
C THR A 304 -24.88 36.66 -1.79
N ASP A 305 -25.63 35.58 -2.02
CA ASP A 305 -26.86 35.23 -1.30
C ASP A 305 -26.78 33.74 -0.92
N SER A 306 -27.42 33.35 0.18
CA SER A 306 -27.24 32.04 0.79
C SER A 306 -28.53 31.26 0.93
N THR A 307 -28.41 29.94 0.86
CA THR A 307 -29.52 29.05 1.21
C THR A 307 -29.85 29.15 2.70
N ARG A 308 -31.09 28.82 3.04
CA ARG A 308 -31.58 28.84 4.43
C ARG A 308 -30.63 28.07 5.38
N ARG A 309 -30.19 28.75 6.45
CA ARG A 309 -29.31 28.17 7.47
C ARG A 309 -29.98 26.99 8.18
N LYS A 310 -29.19 25.98 8.56
CA LYS A 310 -29.66 24.83 9.35
C LYS A 310 -30.23 25.30 10.69
N GLY A 311 -31.52 25.04 10.91
CA GLY A 311 -32.26 25.42 12.12
C GLY A 311 -33.71 25.82 11.81
N GLY A 312 -34.56 25.80 12.82
CA GLY A 312 -35.90 26.37 12.73
C GLY A 312 -35.86 27.90 12.66
N ARG A 313 -36.99 28.55 12.36
CA ARG A 313 -37.11 30.02 12.41
C ARG A 313 -36.72 30.59 13.78
N ARG A 314 -36.93 29.81 14.84
CA ARG A 314 -36.60 30.16 16.23
C ARG A 314 -35.15 29.86 16.63
N GLY A 315 -34.31 29.41 15.69
CA GLY A 315 -32.91 29.08 15.93
C GLY A 315 -32.68 27.75 16.64
N ARG A 316 -31.43 27.52 17.06
CA ARG A 316 -31.03 26.39 17.92
C ARG A 316 -31.28 26.80 19.36
N ARG A 317 -32.17 26.10 20.06
CA ARG A 317 -32.39 26.24 21.50
C ARG A 317 -31.63 25.10 22.18
N LEU A 318 -30.71 25.46 23.06
CA LEU A 318 -29.94 24.55 23.90
C LEU A 318 -30.41 24.75 25.34
#